data_AF-A0A3N5QI98-F1
#
_entry.id   AF-A0A3N5QI98-F1
#
_cell.length_a   1.000
_cell.length_b   1.000
_cell.length_c   1.000
_cell.angle_alpha   90.00
_cell.angle_beta   90.00
_cell.angle_gamma   90.00
#
_symmetry.space_group_name_H-M   'P 1'
#
loop_
_entity.id
_entity.type
_entity.pdbx_description
1 polymer ?
#
loop_
_entity_poly.entity_id
_entity_poly.type
_entity_poly.pdbx_seq_one_letter_code
_entity_poly.pdbx_strand_id
1 'polypeptide(L)' 'MENKEIKSVLEAIFFIAGEPLSIDTLQKILEMDSTEVERLVRELIAEYTIKNTGL' A
#
# COMPACT_ATOMS: atom_id res chain seq x y z
N MET A 1 7.25 12.13 -3.62
CA MET A 1 7.68 10.73 -3.73
C MET A 1 7.18 10.19 -5.05
N GLU A 2 7.98 9.40 -5.73
CA GLU A 2 7.49 8.67 -6.90
C GLU A 2 6.56 7.53 -6.44
N ASN A 3 5.57 7.14 -7.26
CA ASN A 3 4.61 6.07 -6.91
C ASN A 3 5.29 4.78 -6.45
N LYS A 4 6.49 4.49 -6.97
CA LYS A 4 7.30 3.34 -6.58
C LYS A 4 7.77 3.42 -5.12
N GLU A 5 8.21 4.59 -4.66
CA GLU A 5 8.67 4.81 -3.29
C GLU A 5 7.52 4.62 -2.30
N ILE A 6 6.34 5.15 -2.64
CA ILE A 6 5.14 5.03 -1.78
C ILE A 6 4.69 3.57 -1.69
N LYS A 7 4.74 2.82 -2.80
CA LYS A 7 4.45 1.38 -2.79
C LYS A 7 5.42 0.60 -1.91
N SER A 8 6.71 0.93 -1.92
CA SER A 8 7.69 0.32 -1.00
C SER A 8 7.41 0.64 0.46
N VAL A 9 6.93 1.86 0.77
CA VAL A 9 6.48 2.21 2.13
C VAL A 9 5.22 1.42 2.51
N LEU A 10 4.25 1.29 1.61
CA LEU A 10 3.05 0.48 1.82
C LEU A 10 3.39 -1.00 2.08
N GLU A 11 4.31 -1.59 1.32
CA GLU A 11 4.82 -2.95 1.57
C GLU A 11 5.42 -3.07 2.96
N ALA A 12 6.28 -2.13 3.37
CA ALA A 12 6.90 -2.15 4.69
C ALA A 12 5.86 -2.03 5.82
N ILE A 13 4.85 -1.16 5.64
CA ILE A 13 3.74 -1.02 6.59
C ILE A 13 2.97 -2.34 6.70
N PHE A 14 2.57 -2.94 5.57
CA PHE A 14 1.81 -4.20 5.57
C PHE A 14 2.62 -5.38 6.09
N PHE A 15 3.94 -5.38 5.87
CA PHE A 15 4.83 -6.42 6.38
C PHE A 15 4.93 -6.41 7.92
N ILE A 16 4.89 -5.23 8.52
CA ILE A 16 5.00 -5.05 9.98
C ILE A 16 3.62 -5.13 10.66
N ALA A 17 2.55 -4.79 9.95
CA ALA A 17 1.20 -4.76 10.50
C ALA A 17 0.76 -6.16 10.97
N GLY A 18 0.47 -6.29 12.26
CA GLY A 18 -0.09 -7.51 12.85
C GLY A 18 -1.62 -7.62 12.71
N GLU A 19 -2.26 -6.57 12.19
CA GLU A 19 -3.71 -6.48 12.03
C GLU A 19 -4.07 -5.70 10.75
N PRO A 20 -5.29 -5.88 10.20
CA PRO A 20 -5.75 -5.14 9.03
C PRO A 20 -5.73 -3.63 9.27
N LEU A 21 -5.21 -2.87 8.30
CA LEU A 21 -5.16 -1.42 8.33
C LEU A 21 -6.28 -0.82 7.48
N SER A 22 -6.92 0.23 7.99
CA SER A 22 -7.92 0.99 7.23
C SER A 22 -7.26 1.98 6.27
N ILE A 23 -7.97 2.35 5.19
CA ILE A 23 -7.53 3.40 4.26
C ILE A 23 -7.35 4.73 4.99
N ASP A 24 -8.23 5.07 5.94
CA ASP A 24 -8.11 6.28 6.75
C ASP A 24 -6.82 6.32 7.58
N THR A 25 -6.38 5.16 8.09
CA THR A 25 -5.10 5.04 8.81
C THR A 25 -3.93 5.29 7.87
N LEU A 26 -3.95 4.66 6.70
CA LEU A 26 -2.90 4.82 5.68
C LEU A 26 -2.84 6.26 5.16
N GLN A 27 -4.00 6.91 4.99
CA GLN A 27 -4.12 8.32 4.62
C GLN A 27 -3.35 9.22 5.59
N LYS A 28 -3.53 9.00 6.90
CA LYS A 28 -2.85 9.78 7.95
C LYS A 28 -1.35 9.52 8.00
N ILE A 29 -0.91 8.27 7.77
CA ILE A 29 0.51 7.91 7.79
C ILE A 29 1.24 8.48 6.56
N LEU A 30 0.61 8.43 5.40
CA LEU A 30 1.21 8.84 4.13
C LEU A 30 1.01 10.33 3.83
N GLU A 31 0.12 11.01 4.57
CA GLU A 31 -0.27 12.41 4.34
C GLU A 31 -0.76 12.66 2.90
N MET A 32 -1.58 11.72 2.39
CA MET A 32 -2.09 11.71 1.02
C MET A 32 -3.62 11.67 0.99
N ASP A 33 -4.24 11.84 -0.17
CA ASP A 33 -5.68 11.65 -0.34
C ASP A 33 -6.06 10.15 -0.29
N SER A 34 -7.23 9.82 0.28
CA SER A 34 -7.71 8.44 0.39
C SER A 34 -7.88 7.76 -0.96
N THR A 35 -8.31 8.48 -1.99
CA THR A 35 -8.48 7.96 -3.36
C THR A 35 -7.13 7.53 -3.92
N GLU A 36 -6.09 8.34 -3.66
CA GLU A 36 -4.74 8.07 -4.15
C GLU A 36 -4.09 6.91 -3.39
N VAL A 37 -4.29 6.84 -2.07
CA VAL A 37 -3.89 5.67 -1.27
C VAL A 37 -4.56 4.40 -1.77
N GLU A 38 -5.89 4.44 -1.98
CA GLU A 38 -6.64 3.28 -2.48
C GLU A 38 -6.13 2.84 -3.85
N ARG A 39 -5.89 3.78 -4.77
CA ARG A 39 -5.32 3.50 -6.09
C ARG A 39 -3.97 2.79 -5.97
N LEU A 40 -3.06 3.29 -5.14
CA LEU A 40 -1.73 2.71 -4.95
C LEU A 40 -1.77 1.32 -4.30
N VAL A 41 -2.66 1.12 -3.32
CA VAL A 41 -2.88 -0.20 -2.71
C VAL A 41 -3.41 -1.20 -3.74
N ARG A 42 -4.38 -0.81 -4.57
CA ARG A 42 -4.92 -1.68 -5.64
C ARG A 42 -3.86 -2.04 -6.68
N GLU A 43 -3.02 -1.08 -7.06
CA GLU A 43 -1.90 -1.37 -7.95
C GLU A 43 -0.89 -2.32 -7.32
N LEU A 44 -0.58 -2.14 -6.04
CA LEU A 44 0.33 -3.04 -5.33
C LEU A 44 -0.22 -4.47 -5.31
N ILE A 45 -1.49 -4.65 -4.97
CA ILE A 45 -2.17 -5.97 -5.01
C ILE A 45 -2.09 -6.59 -6.41
N ALA A 46 -2.35 -5.80 -7.46
CA ALA A 46 -2.27 -6.28 -8.83
C ALA A 46 -0.84 -6.72 -9.19
N GLU A 47 0.17 -5.99 -8.76
CA GLU A 47 1.57 -6.37 -8.97
C GLU A 47 1.94 -7.69 -8.27
N TYR A 48 1.51 -7.89 -7.03
CA TYR A 48 1.71 -9.15 -6.30
C TYR A 48 1.02 -10.33 -7.01
N THR A 49 -0.21 -10.11 -7.48
CA THR A 49 -1.00 -11.10 -8.22
C THR A 49 -0.33 -11.51 -9.54
N ILE A 50 0.17 -10.53 -10.31
CA ILE A 50 0.82 -10.78 -11.61
C ILE A 50 2.18 -11.47 -11.42
N LYS A 51 2.96 -11.04 -10.42
CA LYS A 51 4.31 -11.56 -10.17
C LYS A 51 4.29 -12.96 -9.54
N ASN A 52 3.12 -13.47 -9.14
CA ASN A 52 2.93 -14.81 -8.59
C ASN A 52 3.87 -15.08 -7.41
N THR A 53 4.00 -14.08 -6.52
CA THR A 53 5.08 -13.99 -5.52
C THR A 53 4.87 -14.83 -4.27
N GLY A 54 3.83 -15.67 -4.23
CA GLY A 54 3.56 -16.60 -3.12
C GLY A 54 3.05 -15.96 -1.83
N LEU A 55 2.79 -14.64 -1.86
CA LEU A 55 2.05 -13.88 -0.85
C LEU A 55 0.61 -13.68 -1.32
#